data_AF-A0A8X6PJ16-F1
#
_entry.id   AF-A0A8X6PJ16-F1
#
_cell.length_a   1.000
_cell.length_b   1.000
_cell.length_c   1.000
_cell.angle_alpha   90.00
_cell.angle_beta   90.00
_cell.angle_gamma   90.00
#
_symmetry.space_group_name_H-M   'P 1'
#
loop_
_entity.id
_entity.type
_entity.pdbx_description
1 polymer ?
#
loop_
_entity_poly.entity_id
_entity_poly.type
_entity_poly.pdbx_seq_one_letter_code
_entity_poly.pdbx_strand_id
1 'polypeptide(L)'
;ASVILQDFYMDDCLSSLSDLNEFETLKTELFQLLQKRDMHLHKWCCSRTPAHEPQTFPLDRNSKEVTVRTLGMLWGNSTDIFSYKVTVSTNSSFTKRNVL
;
A
#
# COMPACT_ATOMS: atom_id res chain seq x y z
N ALA A 1 -20.82 -0.19 -3.07
CA ALA A 1 -19.49 0.36 -2.76
C ALA A 1 -19.34 0.61 -1.26
N SER A 2 -19.29 -0.45 -0.44
CA SER A 2 -18.92 -0.35 0.98
C SER A 2 -17.47 0.10 1.15
N VAL A 3 -16.60 -0.35 0.24
CA VAL A 3 -15.16 -0.07 0.20
C VAL A 3 -14.85 1.43 0.25
N ILE A 4 -15.58 2.28 -0.49
CA ILE A 4 -15.36 3.74 -0.47
C ILE A 4 -15.57 4.35 0.92
N LEU A 5 -16.48 3.77 1.69
CA LEU A 5 -16.86 4.28 3.00
C LEU A 5 -16.04 3.65 4.14
N GLN A 6 -15.48 2.46 3.92
CA GLN A 6 -14.88 1.63 4.96
C GLN A 6 -13.36 1.51 4.84
N ASP A 7 -12.85 1.47 3.61
CA ASP A 7 -11.50 1.01 3.30
C ASP A 7 -10.60 2.15 2.80
N PHE A 8 -11.16 3.36 2.63
CA PHE A 8 -10.39 4.55 2.32
C PHE A 8 -9.86 5.21 3.59
N TYR A 9 -8.56 5.43 3.60
CA TYR A 9 -7.89 6.35 4.50
C TYR A 9 -7.29 7.49 3.67
N MET A 10 -7.91 8.66 3.71
CA MET A 10 -7.55 9.80 2.87
C MET A 10 -7.54 9.41 1.37
N ASP A 11 -6.38 9.46 0.71
CA ASP A 11 -6.17 9.08 -0.68
C ASP A 11 -5.79 7.60 -0.89
N ASP A 12 -5.48 6.86 0.19
CA ASP A 12 -5.14 5.44 0.15
C ASP A 12 -6.39 4.57 0.34
N CYS A 13 -6.55 3.52 -0.48
CA CYS A 13 -7.60 2.50 -0.34
C CYS A 13 -6.98 1.13 -0.08
N LEU A 14 -7.34 0.49 1.03
CA LEU A 14 -6.86 -0.83 1.40
C LEU A 14 -8.03 -1.78 1.65
N SER A 15 -8.30 -2.67 0.70
CA SER A 15 -9.34 -3.68 0.83
C SER A 15 -8.70 -5.07 0.84
N SER A 16 -9.10 -5.90 1.81
CA SER A 16 -8.77 -7.32 1.81
C SER A 16 -9.87 -8.10 1.11
N LEU A 17 -9.50 -8.98 0.18
CA LEU A 17 -10.42 -9.80 -0.60
C LEU A 17 -9.93 -11.25 -0.62
N SER A 18 -10.86 -12.18 -0.59
CA SER A 18 -10.57 -13.62 -0.63
C SER A 18 -10.35 -14.16 -2.04
N ASP A 19 -10.90 -13.49 -3.06
CA ASP A 19 -10.94 -13.97 -4.44
C ASP A 19 -10.35 -12.95 -5.44
N LEU A 20 -9.64 -13.46 -6.45
CA LEU A 20 -9.00 -12.61 -7.47
C LEU A 20 -10.00 -12.00 -8.45
N ASN A 21 -11.11 -12.69 -8.75
CA ASN A 21 -12.14 -12.18 -9.64
C ASN A 21 -12.97 -11.08 -8.94
N GLU A 22 -13.23 -11.23 -7.64
CA GLU A 22 -13.77 -10.14 -6.80
C GLU A 22 -12.86 -8.91 -6.81
N PHE A 23 -11.54 -9.12 -6.74
CA PHE A 23 -10.55 -8.03 -6.83
C PHE A 23 -10.61 -7.28 -8.17
N GLU A 24 -10.58 -7.98 -9.31
CA GLU A 24 -10.64 -7.30 -10.62
C GLU A 24 -11.96 -6.56 -10.83
N THR A 25 -13.06 -7.13 -10.32
CA THR A 25 -14.37 -6.47 -10.32
C THR A 25 -14.33 -5.19 -9.48
N LEU A 26 -13.85 -5.27 -8.24
CA LEU A 26 -13.76 -4.11 -7.34
C LEU A 26 -12.86 -3.02 -7.92
N LYS A 27 -11.69 -3.40 -8.45
CA LYS A 27 -10.74 -2.48 -9.07
C LYS A 27 -11.38 -1.73 -10.25
N THR A 28 -12.11 -2.45 -11.10
CA THR A 28 -12.83 -1.84 -12.24
C THR A 28 -13.92 -0.89 -11.76
N GLU A 29 -14.73 -1.30 -10.78
CA GLU A 29 -15.78 -0.46 -10.21
C GLU A 29 -15.23 0.81 -9.55
N LEU A 30 -14.16 0.68 -8.76
CA LEU A 30 -13.48 1.81 -8.13
C LEU A 30 -12.90 2.77 -9.16
N PHE A 31 -12.21 2.24 -10.18
CA PHE A 31 -11.63 3.07 -11.24
C PHE A 31 -12.72 3.90 -11.94
N GLN A 32 -13.80 3.27 -12.36
CA GLN A 32 -14.91 3.95 -13.04
C GLN A 32 -15.61 4.96 -12.12
N LEU A 33 -15.78 4.64 -10.85
CA LEU A 33 -16.46 5.52 -9.90
C LEU A 33 -15.62 6.76 -9.58
N LEU A 34 -14.34 6.58 -9.29
CA LEU A 34 -13.42 7.69 -9.01
C LEU A 34 -13.25 8.59 -10.24
N GLN A 35 -13.16 8.00 -11.44
CA GLN A 35 -13.08 8.75 -12.69
C GLN A 35 -14.29 9.68 -12.91
N LYS A 36 -15.51 9.29 -12.48
CA LYS A 36 -16.70 10.16 -12.54
C LYS A 36 -16.63 11.41 -11.65
N ARG A 37 -15.62 11.51 -10.79
CA ARG A 37 -15.36 12.64 -9.90
C ARG A 37 -14.00 13.28 -10.17
N ASP A 38 -13.39 12.98 -11.32
CA ASP A 38 -12.05 13.44 -11.70
C ASP A 38 -10.97 13.01 -10.69
N MET A 39 -11.23 11.92 -9.96
CA MET A 39 -10.28 11.28 -9.06
C MET A 39 -9.63 10.13 -9.80
N HIS A 40 -8.31 10.19 -9.97
CA HIS A 40 -7.58 9.17 -10.73
C HIS A 40 -6.91 8.17 -9.79
N LEU A 41 -7.24 6.89 -9.96
CA LEU A 41 -6.51 5.79 -9.32
C LEU A 41 -5.16 5.61 -10.02
N HIS A 42 -4.16 6.35 -9.58
CA HIS A 42 -2.82 6.38 -10.21
C HIS A 42 -2.01 5.12 -9.94
N LYS A 43 -2.29 4.43 -8.84
CA LYS A 43 -1.46 3.36 -8.28
C LYS A 43 -2.33 2.22 -7.79
N TRP A 44 -1.93 0.99 -8.09
CA TRP A 44 -2.53 -0.19 -7.47
C TRP A 44 -1.49 -1.30 -7.31
N CYS A 45 -1.70 -2.11 -6.27
CA CYS A 45 -0.83 -3.23 -5.89
C CYS A 45 -1.69 -4.26 -5.15
N CYS A 46 -1.35 -5.55 -5.29
CA CYS A 46 -2.03 -6.66 -4.62
C CYS A 46 -0.98 -7.65 -4.12
N SER A 47 -1.26 -8.33 -3.00
CA SER A 47 -0.39 -9.35 -2.43
C SER A 47 -0.34 -10.64 -3.26
N ARG A 48 -1.42 -10.93 -3.98
CA ARG A 48 -1.50 -12.00 -4.99
C ARG A 48 -1.56 -11.36 -6.37
N THR A 49 -0.40 -11.14 -6.98
CA THR A 49 -0.34 -10.62 -8.35
C THR A 49 -1.07 -11.56 -9.32
N PRO A 50 -2.09 -11.08 -10.06
CA PRO A 50 -2.59 -11.80 -11.22
C PRO A 50 -1.45 -11.93 -12.23
N ALA A 51 -1.28 -13.12 -12.83
CA ALA A 51 -0.17 -13.39 -13.75
C ALA A 51 -0.16 -12.50 -15.01
N HIS A 52 -1.27 -11.82 -15.31
CA HIS A 52 -1.50 -11.13 -16.58
C HIS A 52 -1.40 -9.60 -16.53
N GLU A 53 -1.24 -8.97 -15.37
CA GLU A 53 -1.15 -7.52 -15.29
C GLU A 53 0.10 -7.03 -14.54
N PRO A 54 0.95 -6.21 -15.18
CA PRO A 54 2.03 -5.54 -14.46
C PRO A 54 1.44 -4.51 -13.50
N GLN A 55 1.80 -4.60 -12.21
CA GLN A 55 1.54 -3.51 -11.27
C GLN A 55 2.16 -2.22 -11.81
N THR A 56 1.43 -1.10 -11.75
CA THR A 56 1.88 0.19 -12.33
C THR A 56 3.02 0.86 -11.57
N PHE A 57 3.47 0.28 -10.46
CA PHE A 57 4.61 0.79 -9.69
C PHE A 57 5.88 0.03 -10.04
N PRO A 58 6.99 0.74 -10.34
CA PRO A 58 8.30 0.13 -10.41
C PRO A 58 8.71 -0.23 -8.99
N LEU A 59 8.19 -1.36 -8.55
CA LEU A 59 8.79 -2.14 -7.50
C LEU A 59 10.21 -2.42 -7.98
N ASP A 60 11.22 -2.00 -7.22
CA ASP A 60 12.60 -2.27 -7.56
C ASP A 60 12.77 -3.81 -7.58
N ARG A 61 12.64 -4.40 -8.77
CA ARG A 61 12.63 -5.85 -9.00
C ARG A 61 13.96 -6.49 -8.61
N ASN A 62 15.00 -5.68 -8.44
CA ASN A 62 16.33 -6.11 -7.98
C ASN A 62 16.48 -6.09 -6.45
N SER A 63 15.51 -5.53 -5.72
CA SER A 63 15.46 -5.65 -4.27
C SER A 63 14.76 -6.97 -3.89
N LYS A 64 15.30 -7.69 -2.89
CA LYS A 64 14.71 -8.94 -2.40
C LYS A 64 13.31 -8.76 -1.80
N GLU A 65 12.94 -7.51 -1.48
CA GLU A 65 11.66 -7.14 -0.90
C GLU A 65 11.04 -5.99 -1.69
N VAL A 66 10.06 -6.37 -2.49
CA VAL A 66 9.15 -5.45 -3.17
C VAL A 66 8.33 -4.73 -2.09
N THR A 67 8.73 -3.49 -1.75
CA THR A 67 8.07 -2.70 -0.70
C THR A 67 7.41 -1.45 -1.27
N VAL A 68 6.15 -1.21 -0.87
CA VAL A 68 5.37 -0.02 -1.23
C VAL A 68 5.15 0.82 0.02
N ARG A 69 5.43 2.12 -0.05
CA ARG A 69 5.05 3.03 1.04
C ARG A 69 3.53 3.15 1.06
N THR A 70 2.92 2.72 2.16
CA THR A 70 1.46 2.65 2.34
C THR A 70 1.17 3.07 3.77
N LEU A 71 0.30 4.08 3.98
CA LEU A 71 -0.01 4.62 5.32
C LEU A 71 1.23 5.07 6.13
N GLY A 72 2.30 5.51 5.47
CA GLY A 72 3.57 5.88 6.12
C GLY A 72 4.45 4.70 6.56
N MET A 73 4.05 3.46 6.25
CA MET A 73 4.80 2.23 6.52
C MET A 73 5.29 1.59 5.22
N LEU A 74 6.23 0.64 5.31
CA LEU A 74 6.63 -0.19 4.19
C LEU A 74 5.73 -1.41 4.14
N TRP A 75 4.98 -1.61 3.06
CA TRP A 75 4.18 -2.81 2.85
C TRP A 75 4.91 -3.73 1.86
N GLY A 76 5.31 -4.91 2.33
CA GLY A 76 5.78 -5.99 1.48
C GLY A 76 4.57 -6.68 0.86
N ASN A 77 4.28 -6.40 -0.41
CA ASN A 77 3.06 -6.89 -1.03
C ASN A 77 3.04 -8.43 -1.09
N SER A 78 4.14 -9.07 -1.50
CA SER A 78 4.23 -10.51 -1.68
C SER A 78 4.14 -11.29 -0.37
N THR A 79 4.58 -10.70 0.74
CA THR A 79 4.51 -11.29 2.07
C THR A 79 3.26 -10.89 2.84
N ASP A 80 2.57 -9.85 2.38
CA ASP A 80 1.47 -9.17 3.07
C ASP A 80 1.85 -8.68 4.48
N ILE A 81 3.05 -8.09 4.60
CA ILE A 81 3.60 -7.62 5.88
C ILE A 81 3.86 -6.11 5.83
N PHE A 82 3.35 -5.39 6.83
CA PHE A 82 3.78 -4.02 7.11
C PHE A 82 5.04 -4.02 7.97
N SER A 83 6.05 -3.26 7.57
CA SER A 83 7.31 -3.09 8.26
C SER A 83 7.68 -1.61 8.40
N TYR A 84 8.51 -1.33 9.40
CA TYR A 84 9.08 -0.01 9.62
C TYR A 84 10.51 -0.20 10.12
N LYS A 85 11.39 0.72 9.73
CA LYS A 85 12.80 0.70 10.14
C LYS A 85 13.05 1.83 11.12
N VAL A 86 13.44 1.48 12.34
CA VAL A 86 13.91 2.45 13.35
C VAL A 86 15.41 2.32 13.49
N THR A 87 16.10 3.45 13.48
CA THR A 87 17.50 3.51 13.89
C THR A 87 17.54 4.13 15.28
N VAL A 88 17.88 3.32 16.28
CA VAL A 88 18.05 3.81 17.66
C VAL A 88 19.51 4.17 17.85
N SER A 89 19.78 5.38 18.34
CA SER A 89 21.14 5.77 18.73
C SER A 89 21.59 4.93 19.93
N THR A 90 22.75 4.28 19.84
CA THR A 90 23.34 3.48 20.94
C THR A 90 24.08 4.32 21.98
N ASN A 91 23.97 5.65 21.92
CA ASN A 91 24.64 6.54 22.87
C ASN A 91 24.09 6.30 24.29
N SER A 92 24.97 5.99 25.24
CA SER A 92 24.60 5.72 26.63
C SER A 92 24.39 6.99 27.47
N SER A 93 24.82 8.17 26.99
CA SER A 93 24.57 9.44 27.64
C SER A 93 23.40 10.18 26.97
N PHE A 94 22.25 10.20 27.65
CA PHE A 94 21.11 11.00 27.25
C PHE A 94 21.07 12.27 28.09
N THR A 95 21.08 13.45 27.44
CA THR A 95 20.74 14.71 28.08
C THR A 95 19.31 15.09 27.73
N LYS A 96 18.68 16.01 28.49
CA LYS A 96 17.33 16.52 28.14
C LYS A 96 17.24 17.06 26.70
N ARG A 97 18.36 17.51 26.10
CA ARG A 97 18.43 17.97 24.70
C ARG A 97 18.41 16.83 23.67
N ASN A 98 18.55 15.58 24.08
CA ASN A 98 18.53 14.42 23.18
C ASN A 98 17.12 13.82 23.03
N VAL A 99 16.13 14.27 23.81
CA VAL A 99 14.78 13.68 23.88
C VAL A 99 13.69 14.66 23.43
N LEU A 100 13.93 15.98 23.56
CA LEU A 100 13.05 17.07 23.11
C LEU A 100 13.56 17.65 21.79
#